data_AF-A0A4V4ISZ3-F1
#
_entry.id   AF-A0A4V4ISZ3-F1
#
_cell.length_a   1.000
_cell.length_b   1.000
_cell.length_c   1.000
_cell.angle_alpha   90.00
_cell.angle_beta   90.00
_cell.angle_gamma   90.00
#
_symmetry.space_group_name_H-M   'P 1'
#
loop_
_entity.id
_entity.type
_entity.pdbx_description
1 polymer ?
#
loop_
_entity_poly.entity_id
_entity_poly.type
_entity_poly.pdbx_seq_one_letter_code
_entity_poly.pdbx_strand_id
1 'polypeptide(L)'
;MTLSFAGLSGHGKTELATSLGSLLGTDICNVDMSKTHTVMSLFGAAAGYQRSSGGSPLNNYLASHGGQRCVIFLDEFDKTKQEVRESLLTILDTGIGMDLRSNTVLDVTKSIWVLASNKGDDLISKFYDKNLKGKSDSEKRHVSIKPLQHDLYKLFIEAYTPAVTGRISSFLPFFPFSRDEAAVINHKFLRTLGDDVVLPIDLHSRPPRPVGHVHLSLLRDGDLCKFLAEDYIRELGARPIQNRVDGFADDLFMLYKDSKEEITEATNSGPHIKYTLQLHPVADTFEAAIREDGTTFIPSD
;
A
#
# COMPACT_ATOMS: atom_id res chain seq x y z
N MET A 1 10.33 -13.59 -12.30
CA MET A 1 9.37 -14.39 -11.48
C MET A 1 8.03 -13.68 -11.47
N THR A 2 6.90 -14.39 -11.53
CA THR A 2 5.56 -13.78 -11.60
C THR A 2 4.64 -14.31 -10.50
N LEU A 3 4.05 -13.42 -9.72
CA LEU A 3 3.14 -13.71 -8.61
C LEU A 3 1.77 -13.09 -8.91
N SER A 4 0.70 -13.78 -8.51
CA SER A 4 -0.64 -13.19 -8.49
C SER A 4 -1.07 -12.91 -7.06
N PHE A 5 -1.41 -11.66 -6.77
CA PHE A 5 -1.96 -11.23 -5.49
C PHE A 5 -3.48 -11.10 -5.63
N ALA A 6 -4.23 -11.91 -4.90
CA ALA A 6 -5.69 -11.96 -4.98
C ALA A 6 -6.34 -11.59 -3.65
N GLY A 7 -7.42 -10.81 -3.67
CA GLY A 7 -8.21 -10.39 -2.50
C GLY A 7 -8.67 -8.94 -2.63
N LEU A 8 -9.59 -8.47 -1.79
CA LEU A 8 -10.10 -7.09 -1.83
C LEU A 8 -9.02 -6.01 -1.66
N SER A 9 -9.33 -4.79 -2.12
CA SER A 9 -8.49 -3.62 -1.87
C SER A 9 -8.35 -3.34 -0.37
N GLY A 10 -7.22 -2.76 0.05
CA GLY A 10 -6.96 -2.44 1.45
C GLY A 10 -6.46 -3.60 2.31
N HIS A 11 -6.25 -4.80 1.75
CA HIS A 11 -5.76 -5.98 2.49
C HIS A 11 -4.24 -6.19 2.44
N GLY A 12 -3.47 -5.17 2.04
CA GLY A 12 -2.00 -5.22 2.09
C GLY A 12 -1.28 -5.74 0.83
N LYS A 13 -1.98 -5.88 -0.31
CA LYS A 13 -1.35 -6.27 -1.59
C LYS A 13 -0.18 -5.36 -1.98
N THR A 14 -0.44 -4.06 -2.03
CA THR A 14 0.57 -3.05 -2.38
C THR A 14 1.63 -2.96 -1.28
N GLU A 15 1.24 -3.02 -0.01
CA GLU A 15 2.17 -2.97 1.12
C GLU A 15 3.22 -4.09 1.08
N LEU A 16 2.79 -5.33 0.79
CA LEU A 16 3.70 -6.46 0.66
C LEU A 16 4.66 -6.26 -0.52
N ALA A 17 4.17 -5.73 -1.63
CA ALA A 17 4.99 -5.49 -2.81
C ALA A 17 6.00 -4.34 -2.58
N THR A 18 5.60 -3.27 -1.90
CA THR A 18 6.49 -2.18 -1.47
C THR A 18 7.55 -2.70 -0.51
N SER A 19 7.16 -3.48 0.50
CA SER A 19 8.08 -4.10 1.45
C SER A 19 9.09 -5.01 0.77
N LEU A 20 8.66 -5.75 -0.26
CA LEU A 20 9.55 -6.57 -1.09
C LEU A 20 10.55 -5.72 -1.88
N GLY A 21 10.12 -4.58 -2.42
CA GLY A 21 11.02 -3.62 -3.06
C GLY A 21 12.09 -3.11 -2.10
N SER A 22 11.68 -2.64 -0.92
CA SER A 22 12.60 -2.15 0.11
C SER A 22 13.62 -3.22 0.54
N LEU A 23 13.18 -4.48 0.70
CA LEU A 23 14.08 -5.61 1.01
C LEU A 23 15.13 -5.84 -0.10
N LEU A 24 14.77 -5.60 -1.36
CA LEU A 24 15.64 -5.76 -2.51
C LEU A 24 16.48 -4.51 -2.81
N GLY A 25 16.29 -3.41 -2.06
CA GLY A 25 16.96 -2.14 -2.29
C GLY A 25 16.52 -1.43 -3.58
N THR A 26 15.27 -1.63 -3.99
CA THR A 26 14.69 -1.05 -5.21
C THR A 26 13.31 -0.47 -4.92
N ASP A 27 13.00 0.65 -5.58
CA ASP A 27 11.62 1.14 -5.58
C ASP A 27 10.72 0.20 -6.37
N ILE A 28 9.42 0.32 -6.14
CA ILE A 28 8.37 -0.41 -6.86
C ILE A 28 7.85 0.40 -8.05
N CYS A 29 7.72 -0.22 -9.21
CA CYS A 29 6.97 0.34 -10.33
C CYS A 29 5.50 -0.06 -10.19
N ASN A 30 4.65 0.88 -9.77
CA ASN A 30 3.21 0.65 -9.69
C ASN A 30 2.50 1.15 -10.97
N VAL A 31 1.72 0.27 -11.60
CA VAL A 31 0.94 0.57 -12.80
C VAL A 31 -0.52 0.21 -12.53
N ASP A 32 -1.39 1.22 -12.62
CA ASP A 32 -2.84 1.04 -12.57
C ASP A 32 -3.33 0.52 -13.93
N MET A 33 -3.63 -0.78 -13.99
CA MET A 33 -4.01 -1.44 -15.23
C MET A 33 -5.45 -1.10 -15.63
N SER A 34 -6.30 -0.65 -14.71
CA SER A 34 -7.65 -0.19 -15.01
C SER A 34 -7.67 1.03 -15.93
N LYS A 35 -6.65 1.89 -15.82
CA LYS A 35 -6.44 3.07 -16.68
C LYS A 35 -5.63 2.75 -17.95
N THR A 36 -5.10 1.53 -18.05
CA THR A 36 -4.26 1.10 -19.17
C THR A 36 -5.12 0.43 -20.25
N HIS A 37 -5.66 1.23 -21.18
CA HIS A 37 -6.62 0.74 -22.16
C HIS A 37 -6.01 0.20 -23.46
N THR A 38 -4.72 0.45 -23.71
CA THR A 38 -4.02 0.10 -24.95
C THR A 38 -2.60 -0.37 -24.67
N VAL A 39 -2.01 -1.11 -25.61
CA VAL A 39 -0.59 -1.51 -25.54
C VAL A 39 0.31 -0.26 -25.50
N MET A 40 -0.06 0.80 -26.22
CA MET A 40 0.68 2.06 -26.21
C MET A 40 0.62 2.80 -24.86
N SER A 41 -0.48 2.71 -24.10
CA SER A 41 -0.50 3.27 -22.74
C SER A 41 0.40 2.47 -21.78
N LEU A 42 0.64 1.19 -22.06
CA LEU A 42 1.47 0.32 -21.22
C LEU A 42 2.95 0.41 -21.57
N PHE A 43 3.31 0.44 -22.85
CA PHE A 43 4.71 0.42 -23.33
C PHE A 43 5.17 1.73 -23.99
N GLY A 44 4.29 2.73 -24.09
CA GLY A 44 4.55 3.93 -24.89
C GLY A 44 4.21 3.71 -26.36
N ALA A 45 4.06 4.82 -27.10
CA ALA A 45 3.85 4.77 -28.54
C ALA A 45 5.15 4.42 -29.27
N ALA A 46 5.04 3.64 -30.36
CA ALA A 46 6.17 3.32 -31.22
C ALA A 46 6.80 4.57 -31.87
N ALA A 47 8.06 4.47 -32.28
CA ALA A 47 8.76 5.54 -33.00
C ALA A 47 7.95 6.05 -34.21
N GLY A 48 7.81 7.37 -34.35
CA GLY A 48 7.05 8.02 -35.43
C GLY A 48 5.66 8.54 -35.05
N TYR A 49 5.14 8.22 -33.86
CA TYR A 49 3.92 8.86 -33.31
C TYR A 49 4.26 10.18 -32.60
N GLN A 50 3.37 11.19 -32.71
CA GLN A 50 3.52 12.55 -32.12
C GLN A 50 3.81 12.57 -30.61
N ARG A 51 3.50 11.48 -29.88
CA ARG A 51 3.72 11.35 -28.42
C ARG A 51 4.70 10.23 -28.04
N SER A 52 5.51 9.74 -28.98
CA SER A 52 6.44 8.63 -28.75
C SER A 52 7.55 8.95 -27.75
N SER A 53 7.97 10.22 -27.62
CA SER A 53 9.07 10.63 -26.72
C SER A 53 8.75 10.49 -25.22
N GLY A 54 7.48 10.56 -24.81
CA GLY A 54 7.08 10.50 -23.39
C GLY A 54 7.13 9.09 -22.77
N GLY A 55 7.02 8.04 -23.59
CA GLY A 55 6.86 6.66 -23.11
C GLY A 55 5.65 6.45 -22.20
N SER A 56 5.71 5.39 -21.42
CA SER A 56 4.76 5.09 -20.34
C SER A 56 5.52 4.92 -19.03
N PRO A 57 4.86 4.99 -17.86
CA PRO A 57 5.50 4.75 -16.57
C PRO A 57 6.25 3.42 -16.53
N LEU A 58 5.63 2.34 -17.03
CA LEU A 58 6.26 1.03 -17.07
C LEU A 58 7.47 1.01 -18.01
N ASN A 59 7.34 1.45 -19.26
CA ASN A 59 8.44 1.39 -20.22
C ASN A 59 9.65 2.23 -19.75
N ASN A 60 9.39 3.45 -19.26
CA ASN A 60 10.44 4.31 -18.71
C ASN A 60 11.18 3.64 -17.56
N TYR A 61 10.43 3.00 -16.66
CA TYR A 61 11.00 2.30 -15.52
C TYR A 61 11.83 1.07 -15.94
N LEU A 62 11.29 0.23 -16.84
CA LEU A 62 12.01 -0.96 -17.33
C LEU A 62 13.29 -0.58 -18.09
N ALA A 63 13.26 0.50 -18.88
CA ALA A 63 14.42 1.00 -19.59
C ALA A 63 15.52 1.51 -18.64
N SER A 64 15.15 2.20 -17.55
CA SER A 64 16.14 2.72 -16.59
C SER A 64 16.69 1.67 -15.62
N HIS A 65 15.95 0.58 -15.39
CA HIS A 65 16.32 -0.49 -14.44
C HIS A 65 16.69 -1.82 -15.11
N GLY A 66 16.99 -1.80 -16.42
CA GLY A 66 17.34 -2.99 -17.18
C GLY A 66 18.52 -3.77 -16.56
N GLY A 67 18.36 -5.08 -16.40
CA GLY A 67 19.37 -5.98 -15.83
C GLY A 67 19.53 -5.89 -14.30
N GLN A 68 18.72 -5.08 -13.63
CA GLN A 68 18.72 -4.89 -12.18
C GLN A 68 17.54 -5.61 -11.50
N ARG A 69 17.61 -5.75 -10.18
CA ARG A 69 16.50 -6.29 -9.38
C ARG A 69 15.46 -5.20 -9.22
N CYS A 70 14.22 -5.47 -9.61
CA CYS A 70 13.11 -4.54 -9.44
C CYS A 70 11.79 -5.28 -9.18
N VAL A 71 10.82 -4.55 -8.61
CA VAL A 71 9.46 -5.05 -8.37
C VAL A 71 8.50 -4.26 -9.24
N ILE A 72 7.73 -4.95 -10.09
CA ILE A 72 6.68 -4.36 -10.91
C ILE A 72 5.34 -4.82 -10.35
N PHE A 73 4.49 -3.87 -9.97
CA PHE A 73 3.15 -4.10 -9.44
C PHE A 73 2.11 -3.61 -10.44
N LEU A 74 1.40 -4.55 -11.05
CA LEU A 74 0.32 -4.28 -11.99
C LEU A 74 -1.01 -4.39 -11.23
N ASP A 75 -1.56 -3.25 -10.81
CA ASP A 75 -2.80 -3.19 -10.02
C ASP A 75 -4.04 -3.30 -10.91
N GLU A 76 -5.11 -3.89 -10.38
CA GLU A 76 -6.37 -4.15 -11.07
C GLU A 76 -6.20 -4.85 -12.44
N PHE A 77 -5.25 -5.80 -12.53
CA PHE A 77 -4.84 -6.47 -13.77
C PHE A 77 -6.01 -7.17 -14.50
N ASP A 78 -7.05 -7.61 -13.76
CA ASP A 78 -8.25 -8.23 -14.33
C ASP A 78 -9.16 -7.26 -15.09
N LYS A 79 -9.08 -5.96 -14.80
CA LYS A 79 -9.97 -4.94 -15.42
C LYS A 79 -9.49 -4.45 -16.78
N THR A 80 -8.29 -4.84 -17.20
CA THR A 80 -7.71 -4.45 -18.48
C THR A 80 -8.19 -5.33 -19.63
N LYS A 81 -8.09 -4.82 -20.85
CA LYS A 81 -8.37 -5.59 -22.06
C LYS A 81 -7.37 -6.74 -22.24
N GLN A 82 -7.86 -7.85 -22.80
CA GLN A 82 -7.06 -9.04 -23.07
C GLN A 82 -5.81 -8.74 -23.92
N GLU A 83 -5.93 -7.95 -24.99
CA GLU A 83 -4.82 -7.56 -25.88
C GLU A 83 -3.63 -6.96 -25.11
N VAL A 84 -3.92 -6.10 -24.11
CA VAL A 84 -2.87 -5.47 -23.30
C VAL A 84 -2.23 -6.49 -22.35
N ARG A 85 -3.02 -7.40 -21.75
CA ARG A 85 -2.45 -8.49 -20.93
C ARG A 85 -1.58 -9.43 -21.76
N GLU A 86 -2.01 -9.78 -22.96
CA GLU A 86 -1.28 -10.66 -23.87
C GLU A 86 0.02 -10.03 -24.36
N SER A 87 0.07 -8.69 -24.48
CA SER A 87 1.31 -7.98 -24.82
C SER A 87 2.44 -8.16 -23.80
N LEU A 88 2.13 -8.59 -22.56
CA LEU A 88 3.12 -8.89 -21.52
C LEU A 88 3.68 -10.32 -21.60
N LEU A 89 3.10 -11.22 -22.41
CA LEU A 89 3.45 -12.64 -22.39
C LEU A 89 4.94 -12.90 -22.62
N THR A 90 5.54 -12.24 -23.61
CA THR A 90 6.96 -12.41 -23.94
C THR A 90 7.86 -12.03 -22.77
N ILE A 91 7.55 -10.90 -22.12
CA ILE A 91 8.29 -10.38 -20.98
C ILE A 91 8.12 -11.29 -19.76
N LEU A 92 6.90 -11.76 -19.50
CA LEU A 92 6.62 -12.67 -18.38
C LEU A 92 7.25 -14.07 -18.58
N ASP A 93 7.50 -14.48 -19.83
CA ASP A 93 8.16 -15.76 -20.15
C ASP A 93 9.68 -15.68 -20.00
N THR A 94 10.27 -14.77 -20.77
CA THR A 94 11.70 -14.78 -21.08
C THR A 94 12.46 -13.79 -20.22
N GLY A 95 11.74 -12.84 -19.60
CA GLY A 95 12.34 -11.67 -18.99
C GLY A 95 12.97 -10.73 -20.01
N ILE A 96 12.71 -10.89 -21.32
CA ILE A 96 13.25 -10.03 -22.37
C ILE A 96 12.11 -9.32 -23.09
N GLY A 97 12.25 -8.01 -23.27
CA GLY A 97 11.32 -7.17 -24.02
C GLY A 97 12.05 -6.24 -25.00
N MET A 98 11.29 -5.37 -25.65
CA MET A 98 11.84 -4.33 -26.53
C MET A 98 11.18 -2.99 -26.20
N ASP A 99 11.99 -1.94 -26.03
CA ASP A 99 11.50 -0.57 -25.98
C ASP A 99 11.19 -0.12 -27.41
N LEU A 100 9.90 -0.04 -27.75
CA LEU A 100 9.40 0.31 -29.08
C LEU A 100 9.75 1.75 -29.53
N ARG A 101 10.24 2.60 -28.62
CA ARG A 101 10.64 3.98 -28.96
C ARG A 101 12.07 4.05 -29.48
N SER A 102 12.95 3.27 -28.85
CA SER A 102 14.40 3.27 -29.09
C SER A 102 14.86 2.04 -29.86
N ASN A 103 13.98 1.05 -30.06
CA ASN A 103 14.29 -0.28 -30.57
C ASN A 103 15.41 -0.98 -29.79
N THR A 104 15.49 -0.71 -28.48
CA THR A 104 16.48 -1.32 -27.59
C THR A 104 15.90 -2.52 -26.85
N VAL A 105 16.76 -3.48 -26.52
CA VAL A 105 16.37 -4.66 -25.74
C VAL A 105 16.23 -4.27 -24.27
N LEU A 106 15.12 -4.68 -23.66
CA LEU A 106 14.86 -4.54 -22.23
C LEU A 106 15.15 -5.87 -21.54
N ASP A 107 16.12 -5.90 -20.63
CA ASP A 107 16.40 -7.05 -19.76
C ASP A 107 15.69 -6.88 -18.41
N VAL A 108 14.69 -7.71 -18.15
CA VAL A 108 13.87 -7.75 -16.93
C VAL A 108 13.86 -9.15 -16.32
N THR A 109 14.91 -9.94 -16.59
CA THR A 109 15.07 -11.31 -16.07
C THR A 109 15.18 -11.37 -14.55
N LYS A 110 15.66 -10.30 -13.91
CA LYS A 110 15.81 -10.16 -12.45
C LYS A 110 14.62 -9.47 -11.77
N SER A 111 13.51 -9.29 -12.50
CA SER A 111 12.34 -8.60 -12.00
C SER A 111 11.33 -9.55 -11.34
N ILE A 112 10.69 -9.07 -10.28
CA ILE A 112 9.52 -9.71 -9.68
C ILE A 112 8.28 -8.98 -10.19
N TRP A 113 7.42 -9.70 -10.89
CA TRP A 113 6.15 -9.21 -11.40
C TRP A 113 5.04 -9.63 -10.45
N VAL A 114 4.26 -8.66 -10.00
CA VAL A 114 3.10 -8.86 -9.13
C VAL A 114 1.85 -8.42 -9.89
N LEU A 115 0.97 -9.37 -10.18
CA LEU A 115 -0.32 -9.14 -10.81
C LEU A 115 -1.38 -9.08 -9.71
N ALA A 116 -1.84 -7.88 -9.37
CA ALA A 116 -2.83 -7.70 -8.31
C ALA A 116 -4.25 -7.65 -8.88
N SER A 117 -5.17 -8.31 -8.19
CA SER A 117 -6.58 -8.34 -8.57
C SER A 117 -7.48 -8.51 -7.38
N ASN A 118 -8.68 -7.92 -7.50
CA ASN A 118 -9.75 -8.10 -6.54
C ASN A 118 -10.63 -9.32 -6.87
N LYS A 119 -10.39 -10.02 -7.99
CA LYS A 119 -11.08 -11.28 -8.30
C LYS A 119 -10.67 -12.38 -7.32
N GLY A 120 -11.62 -13.25 -7.03
CA GLY A 120 -11.43 -14.36 -6.10
C GLY A 120 -11.70 -14.02 -4.65
N ASP A 121 -12.11 -12.78 -4.35
CA ASP A 121 -12.44 -12.38 -2.98
C ASP A 121 -13.50 -13.27 -2.34
N ASP A 122 -14.58 -13.60 -3.06
CA ASP A 122 -15.61 -14.51 -2.53
C ASP A 122 -15.05 -15.87 -2.10
N LEU A 123 -14.07 -16.41 -2.84
CA LEU A 123 -13.41 -17.68 -2.50
C LEU A 123 -12.52 -17.51 -1.26
N ILE A 124 -11.77 -16.41 -1.22
CA ILE A 124 -10.87 -16.07 -0.11
C ILE A 124 -11.67 -15.85 1.17
N SER A 125 -12.74 -15.06 1.12
CA SER A 125 -13.64 -14.76 2.23
C SER A 125 -14.32 -16.02 2.76
N LYS A 126 -14.87 -16.88 1.88
CA LYS A 126 -15.44 -18.18 2.27
C LYS A 126 -14.40 -19.11 2.90
N PHE A 127 -13.19 -19.15 2.34
CA PHE A 127 -12.11 -19.96 2.90
C PHE A 127 -11.70 -19.45 4.29
N TYR A 128 -11.59 -18.14 4.46
CA TYR A 128 -11.25 -17.51 5.73
C TYR A 128 -12.28 -17.83 6.81
N ASP A 129 -13.57 -17.61 6.53
CA ASP A 129 -14.64 -17.85 7.50
C ASP A 129 -14.72 -19.33 7.91
N LYS A 130 -14.47 -20.26 6.99
CA LYS A 130 -14.52 -21.69 7.26
C LYS A 130 -13.27 -22.22 7.98
N ASN A 131 -12.09 -21.72 7.64
CA ASN A 131 -10.83 -22.38 8.02
C ASN A 131 -9.92 -21.56 8.93
N LEU A 132 -10.10 -20.23 9.01
CA LEU A 132 -9.18 -19.32 9.70
C LEU A 132 -9.85 -18.48 10.80
N LYS A 133 -11.12 -18.09 10.62
CA LYS A 133 -11.85 -17.27 11.57
C LYS A 133 -11.91 -17.93 12.95
N GLY A 134 -11.55 -17.16 13.98
CA GLY A 134 -11.57 -17.60 15.39
C GLY A 134 -10.41 -18.50 15.80
N LYS A 135 -9.50 -18.85 14.88
CA LYS A 135 -8.27 -19.58 15.21
C LYS A 135 -7.19 -18.63 15.70
N SER A 136 -6.35 -19.10 16.61
CA SER A 136 -5.11 -18.40 16.99
C SER A 136 -4.14 -18.32 15.82
N ASP A 137 -3.19 -17.39 15.88
CA ASP A 137 -2.16 -17.23 14.84
C ASP A 137 -1.30 -18.49 14.66
N SER A 138 -1.08 -19.24 15.74
CA SER A 138 -0.35 -20.52 15.68
C SER A 138 -1.09 -21.55 14.84
N GLU A 139 -2.42 -21.63 14.99
CA GLU A 139 -3.27 -22.58 14.27
C GLU A 139 -3.44 -22.16 12.82
N LYS A 140 -3.61 -20.86 12.55
CA LYS A 140 -3.71 -20.32 11.18
C LYS A 140 -2.51 -20.73 10.32
N ARG A 141 -1.29 -20.70 10.88
CA ARG A 141 -0.04 -21.09 10.17
C ARG A 141 -0.01 -22.54 9.69
N HIS A 142 -0.78 -23.42 10.33
CA HIS A 142 -0.86 -24.84 9.97
C HIS A 142 -1.98 -25.14 8.97
N VAL A 143 -2.84 -24.16 8.66
CA VAL A 143 -3.91 -24.33 7.68
C VAL A 143 -3.32 -24.27 6.27
N SER A 144 -3.47 -25.37 5.52
CA SER A 144 -3.03 -25.43 4.13
C SER A 144 -3.88 -24.54 3.23
N ILE A 145 -3.24 -23.59 2.55
CA ILE A 145 -3.89 -22.73 1.54
C ILE A 145 -3.93 -23.36 0.15
N LYS A 146 -3.33 -24.54 -0.07
CA LYS A 146 -3.27 -25.19 -1.39
C LYS A 146 -4.64 -25.38 -2.06
N PRO A 147 -5.72 -25.77 -1.34
CA PRO A 147 -7.05 -25.88 -1.95
C PRO A 147 -7.54 -24.54 -2.49
N LEU A 148 -7.36 -23.46 -1.74
CA LEU A 148 -7.71 -22.11 -2.17
C LEU A 148 -6.88 -21.67 -3.38
N GLN A 149 -5.57 -21.95 -3.37
CA GLN A 149 -4.70 -21.63 -4.51
C GLN A 149 -5.15 -22.35 -5.79
N HIS A 150 -5.60 -23.60 -5.68
CA HIS A 150 -6.15 -24.36 -6.81
C HIS A 150 -7.46 -23.78 -7.34
N ASP A 151 -8.35 -23.36 -6.45
CA ASP A 151 -9.61 -22.72 -6.84
C ASP A 151 -9.37 -21.34 -7.47
N LEU A 152 -8.43 -20.57 -6.93
CA LEU A 152 -7.98 -19.31 -7.55
C LEU A 152 -7.35 -19.56 -8.92
N TYR A 153 -6.50 -20.57 -9.07
CA TYR A 153 -5.89 -20.92 -10.36
C TYR A 153 -6.96 -21.14 -11.43
N LYS A 154 -8.01 -21.92 -11.14
CA LYS A 154 -9.13 -22.14 -12.06
C LYS A 154 -9.85 -20.84 -12.41
N LEU A 155 -10.16 -20.01 -11.40
CA LEU A 155 -10.83 -18.73 -11.61
C LEU A 155 -10.00 -17.80 -12.51
N PHE A 156 -8.68 -17.77 -12.34
CA PHE A 156 -7.80 -16.90 -13.10
C PHE A 156 -7.51 -17.39 -14.52
N ILE A 157 -7.67 -18.69 -14.83
CA ILE A 157 -7.70 -19.15 -16.23
C ILE A 157 -8.80 -18.41 -17.00
N GLU A 158 -9.98 -18.27 -16.41
CA GLU A 158 -11.10 -17.56 -17.04
C GLU A 158 -10.86 -16.05 -17.07
N ALA A 159 -10.29 -15.47 -16.02
CA ALA A 159 -10.08 -14.03 -15.92
C ALA A 159 -8.94 -13.49 -16.80
N TYR A 160 -7.83 -14.23 -16.90
CA TYR A 160 -6.59 -13.76 -17.56
C TYR A 160 -6.27 -14.47 -18.87
N THR A 161 -7.02 -15.50 -19.25
CA THR A 161 -6.69 -16.51 -20.27
C THR A 161 -5.66 -17.54 -19.81
N PRO A 162 -5.67 -18.77 -20.38
CA PRO A 162 -4.66 -19.78 -20.09
C PRO A 162 -3.22 -19.32 -20.38
N ALA A 163 -3.02 -18.47 -21.40
CA ALA A 163 -1.68 -18.04 -21.82
C ALA A 163 -0.99 -17.21 -20.73
N VAL A 164 -1.71 -16.26 -20.12
CA VAL A 164 -1.17 -15.43 -19.05
C VAL A 164 -1.10 -16.23 -17.75
N THR A 165 -2.16 -16.98 -17.42
CA THR A 165 -2.23 -17.76 -16.18
C THR A 165 -1.14 -18.82 -16.09
N GLY A 166 -0.77 -19.45 -17.21
CA GLY A 166 0.32 -20.41 -17.27
C GLY A 166 1.71 -19.84 -16.95
N ARG A 167 1.86 -18.51 -16.88
CA ARG A 167 3.12 -17.83 -16.51
C ARG A 167 3.18 -17.39 -15.05
N ILE A 168 2.08 -17.53 -14.32
CA ILE A 168 2.01 -17.16 -12.91
C ILE A 168 2.59 -18.31 -12.08
N SER A 169 3.66 -18.03 -11.34
CA SER A 169 4.36 -19.02 -10.52
C SER A 169 3.59 -19.40 -9.26
N SER A 170 2.85 -18.46 -8.68
CA SER A 170 2.08 -18.69 -7.45
C SER A 170 0.92 -17.71 -7.31
N PHE A 171 -0.19 -18.18 -6.75
CA PHE A 171 -1.35 -17.38 -6.37
C PHE A 171 -1.33 -17.17 -4.86
N LEU A 172 -1.25 -15.92 -4.44
CA LEU A 172 -1.15 -15.52 -3.04
C LEU A 172 -2.47 -14.86 -2.61
N PRO A 173 -3.30 -15.55 -1.81
CA PRO A 173 -4.52 -14.98 -1.26
C PRO A 173 -4.21 -14.00 -0.12
N PHE A 174 -4.87 -12.84 -0.13
CA PHE A 174 -4.82 -11.84 0.93
C PHE A 174 -6.12 -11.91 1.72
N PHE A 175 -6.02 -12.38 2.97
CA PHE A 175 -7.17 -12.56 3.84
C PHE A 175 -7.59 -11.26 4.53
N PRO A 176 -8.86 -11.15 4.95
CA PRO A 176 -9.31 -10.12 5.88
C PRO A 176 -8.49 -10.11 7.17
N PHE A 177 -8.19 -8.91 7.66
CA PHE A 177 -7.49 -8.76 8.92
C PHE A 177 -8.34 -9.28 10.10
N SER A 178 -7.70 -9.94 11.05
CA SER A 178 -8.28 -10.13 12.37
C SER A 178 -8.36 -8.81 13.14
N ARG A 179 -9.13 -8.77 14.24
CA ARG A 179 -9.20 -7.57 15.09
C ARG A 179 -7.83 -7.19 15.65
N ASP A 180 -7.03 -8.17 16.03
CA ASP A 180 -5.67 -7.95 16.54
C ASP A 180 -4.74 -7.43 15.44
N GLU A 181 -4.82 -8.00 14.22
CA GLU A 181 -4.08 -7.49 13.05
C GLU A 181 -4.50 -6.06 12.71
N ALA A 182 -5.80 -5.74 12.76
CA ALA A 182 -6.31 -4.38 12.56
C ALA A 182 -5.80 -3.40 13.62
N ALA A 183 -5.67 -3.83 14.89
CA ALA A 183 -5.06 -3.02 15.94
C ALA A 183 -3.56 -2.76 15.67
N VAL A 184 -2.83 -3.76 15.17
CA VAL A 184 -1.42 -3.57 14.75
C VAL A 184 -1.32 -2.60 13.57
N ILE A 185 -2.26 -2.65 12.63
CA ILE A 185 -2.32 -1.71 11.49
C ILE A 185 -2.63 -0.29 11.98
N ASN A 186 -3.58 -0.11 12.92
CA ASN A 186 -3.83 1.18 13.58
C ASN A 186 -2.54 1.74 14.18
N HIS A 187 -1.81 0.92 14.93
CA HIS A 187 -0.56 1.32 15.54
C HIS A 187 0.48 1.73 14.50
N LYS A 188 0.59 1.00 13.38
CA LYS A 188 1.49 1.38 12.27
C LYS A 188 1.15 2.78 11.74
N PHE A 189 -0.11 3.05 11.40
CA PHE A 189 -0.52 4.33 10.84
C PHE A 189 -0.36 5.49 11.84
N LEU A 190 -0.68 5.27 13.11
CA LEU A 190 -0.44 6.26 14.16
C LEU A 190 1.04 6.57 14.35
N ARG A 191 1.92 5.57 14.23
CA ARG A 191 3.37 5.80 14.27
C ARG A 191 3.85 6.58 13.05
N THR A 192 3.37 6.26 11.86
CA THR A 192 3.68 7.03 10.65
C THR A 192 3.26 8.50 10.81
N LEU A 193 2.06 8.75 11.33
CA LEU A 193 1.63 10.11 11.66
C LEU A 193 2.59 10.79 12.66
N GLY A 194 2.99 10.08 13.72
CA GLY A 194 3.98 10.58 14.68
C GLY A 194 5.32 10.93 14.03
N ASP A 195 5.84 10.06 13.17
CA ASP A 195 7.09 10.28 12.43
C ASP A 195 6.98 11.50 11.49
N ASP A 196 5.83 11.67 10.82
CA ASP A 196 5.59 12.78 9.90
C ASP A 196 5.52 14.14 10.60
N VAL A 197 4.89 14.21 11.78
CA VAL A 197 4.71 15.48 12.53
C VAL A 197 5.93 15.86 13.36
N VAL A 198 6.86 14.93 13.60
CA VAL A 198 8.17 15.22 14.21
C VAL A 198 9.04 16.05 13.26
N LEU A 199 8.90 15.88 11.95
CA LEU A 199 9.66 16.64 10.98
C LEU A 199 9.44 18.15 11.14
N PRO A 200 10.43 19.00 10.85
CA PRO A 200 10.30 20.45 10.99
C PRO A 200 9.19 21.00 10.09
N ILE A 201 8.61 22.12 10.52
CA ILE A 201 7.71 22.93 9.71
C ILE A 201 8.49 23.39 8.48
N ASP A 202 7.90 23.20 7.30
CA ASP A 202 8.50 23.60 6.03
C ASP A 202 7.40 24.15 5.12
N LEU A 203 7.25 25.47 5.10
CA LEU A 203 6.23 26.17 4.32
C LEU A 203 6.61 26.29 2.83
N HIS A 204 7.84 25.92 2.49
CA HIS A 204 8.38 25.99 1.14
C HIS A 204 8.36 24.64 0.41
N SER A 205 8.19 23.55 1.14
CA SER A 205 7.97 22.21 0.60
C SER A 205 6.72 22.15 -0.30
N ARG A 206 6.67 21.11 -1.15
CA ARG A 206 5.56 20.88 -2.09
C ARG A 206 5.03 19.45 -1.93
N PRO A 207 3.89 19.22 -1.26
CA PRO A 207 3.02 20.22 -0.60
C PRO A 207 3.68 20.82 0.66
N PRO A 208 3.28 22.03 1.09
CA PRO A 208 3.81 22.66 2.29
C PRO A 208 3.46 21.84 3.54
N ARG A 209 4.36 21.81 4.52
CA ARG A 209 4.19 21.18 5.83
C ARG A 209 3.99 22.24 6.91
N PRO A 210 2.75 22.69 7.18
CA PRO A 210 2.46 23.70 8.20
C PRO A 210 2.49 23.15 9.63
N VAL A 211 2.31 21.83 9.80
CA VAL A 211 2.40 21.15 11.10
C VAL A 211 3.65 20.30 11.11
N GLY A 212 4.52 20.58 12.06
CA GLY A 212 5.81 19.94 12.22
C GLY A 212 6.41 20.34 13.56
N HIS A 213 7.55 19.76 13.91
CA HIS A 213 8.21 19.99 15.19
C HIS A 213 7.34 19.61 16.40
N VAL A 214 6.51 18.58 16.20
CA VAL A 214 5.56 18.05 17.17
C VAL A 214 5.98 16.66 17.60
N HIS A 215 5.96 16.39 18.91
CA HIS A 215 6.10 15.06 19.45
C HIS A 215 4.73 14.49 19.81
N LEU A 216 4.22 13.56 18.99
CA LEU A 216 2.96 12.86 19.25
C LEU A 216 3.20 11.58 20.07
N SER A 217 2.76 11.57 21.31
CA SER A 217 2.78 10.41 22.21
C SER A 217 1.45 9.64 22.15
N LEU A 218 1.52 8.31 22.22
CA LEU A 218 0.35 7.43 22.32
C LEU A 218 0.23 6.92 23.76
N LEU A 219 -0.86 7.27 24.47
CA LEU A 219 -1.09 6.77 25.83
C LEU A 219 -1.87 5.46 25.78
N ARG A 220 -1.34 4.41 26.43
CA ARG A 220 -1.94 3.05 26.42
C ARG A 220 -2.22 2.60 24.98
N ASP A 221 -1.19 2.68 24.15
CA ASP A 221 -1.21 2.38 22.70
C ASP A 221 -1.94 1.07 22.35
N GLY A 222 -1.75 0.01 23.13
CA GLY A 222 -2.44 -1.27 22.94
C GLY A 222 -3.96 -1.18 23.09
N ASP A 223 -4.45 -0.51 24.14
CA ASP A 223 -5.89 -0.35 24.39
C ASP A 223 -6.52 0.61 23.37
N LEU A 224 -5.82 1.71 23.07
CA LEU A 224 -6.20 2.66 22.04
C LEU A 224 -6.36 1.96 20.68
N CYS A 225 -5.35 1.21 20.24
CA CYS A 225 -5.37 0.57 18.93
C CYS A 225 -6.43 -0.54 18.83
N LYS A 226 -6.71 -1.24 19.93
CA LYS A 226 -7.81 -2.21 20.02
C LYS A 226 -9.17 -1.52 19.90
N PHE A 227 -9.38 -0.44 20.65
CA PHE A 227 -10.59 0.38 20.56
C PHE A 227 -10.81 0.88 19.14
N LEU A 228 -9.78 1.45 18.51
CA LEU A 228 -9.85 1.92 17.13
C LEU A 228 -10.14 0.79 16.12
N ALA A 229 -9.81 -0.46 16.45
CA ALA A 229 -10.05 -1.63 15.60
C ALA A 229 -11.46 -2.22 15.73
N GLU A 230 -12.28 -1.79 16.71
CA GLU A 230 -13.65 -2.30 16.91
C GLU A 230 -14.57 -2.01 15.73
N ASP A 231 -14.32 -0.90 15.02
CA ASP A 231 -15.08 -0.50 13.83
C ASP A 231 -14.47 -1.01 12.51
N TYR A 232 -13.48 -1.91 12.57
CA TYR A 232 -12.91 -2.49 11.35
C TYR A 232 -13.99 -3.21 10.51
N ILE A 233 -14.12 -2.79 9.25
CA ILE A 233 -15.03 -3.32 8.25
C ILE A 233 -14.19 -4.12 7.24
N ARG A 234 -14.43 -5.43 7.17
CA ARG A 234 -13.63 -6.36 6.35
C ARG A 234 -13.65 -5.98 4.88
N GLU A 235 -14.80 -5.59 4.36
CA GLU A 235 -15.04 -5.28 2.95
C GLU A 235 -14.23 -4.05 2.48
N LEU A 236 -13.83 -3.18 3.41
CA LEU A 236 -13.08 -1.95 3.14
C LEU A 236 -11.58 -2.07 3.44
N GLY A 237 -11.15 -3.19 4.05
CA GLY A 237 -9.76 -3.41 4.47
C GLY A 237 -9.25 -2.29 5.39
N ALA A 238 -7.98 -1.91 5.26
CA ALA A 238 -7.36 -0.89 6.11
C ALA A 238 -7.78 0.56 5.79
N ARG A 239 -8.64 0.82 4.80
CA ARG A 239 -8.99 2.19 4.40
C ARG A 239 -9.71 2.99 5.51
N PRO A 240 -10.72 2.44 6.21
CA PRO A 240 -11.37 3.17 7.31
C PRO A 240 -10.40 3.46 8.46
N ILE A 241 -9.44 2.57 8.68
CA ILE A 241 -8.37 2.73 9.68
C ILE A 241 -7.47 3.92 9.27
N GLN A 242 -7.01 3.97 8.02
CA GLN A 242 -6.22 5.10 7.50
C GLN A 242 -7.01 6.41 7.61
N ASN A 243 -8.24 6.46 7.09
CA ASN A 243 -9.07 7.66 7.12
C ASN A 243 -9.28 8.20 8.54
N ARG A 244 -9.36 7.32 9.54
CA ARG A 244 -9.48 7.72 10.95
C ARG A 244 -8.19 8.36 11.46
N VAL A 245 -7.03 7.82 11.09
CA VAL A 245 -5.73 8.41 11.41
C VAL A 245 -5.53 9.75 10.70
N ASP A 246 -5.98 9.86 9.45
CA ASP A 246 -5.98 11.13 8.72
C ASP A 246 -6.87 12.17 9.45
N GLY A 247 -8.01 11.74 10.00
CA GLY A 247 -8.85 12.59 10.87
C GLY A 247 -8.12 13.07 12.13
N PHE A 248 -7.29 12.23 12.76
CA PHE A 248 -6.43 12.66 13.87
C PHE A 248 -5.35 13.65 13.42
N ALA A 249 -4.83 13.53 12.20
CA ALA A 249 -3.91 14.52 11.65
C ALA A 249 -4.60 15.88 11.47
N ASP A 250 -5.85 15.88 11.01
CA ASP A 250 -6.68 17.09 10.91
C ASP A 250 -6.97 17.69 12.29
N ASP A 251 -7.34 16.88 13.28
CA ASP A 251 -7.56 17.33 14.66
C ASP A 251 -6.29 17.96 15.26
N LEU A 252 -5.13 17.33 15.03
CA LEU A 252 -3.84 17.87 15.45
C LEU A 252 -3.57 19.22 14.76
N PHE A 253 -3.84 19.33 13.47
CA PHE A 253 -3.68 20.58 12.73
C PHE A 253 -4.55 21.70 13.33
N MET A 254 -5.80 21.39 13.67
CA MET A 254 -6.72 22.38 14.25
C MET A 254 -6.26 22.81 15.65
N LEU A 255 -5.88 21.87 16.53
CA LEU A 255 -5.31 22.18 17.84
C LEU A 255 -4.03 23.00 17.73
N TYR A 256 -3.15 22.62 16.82
CA TYR A 256 -1.89 23.32 16.57
C TYR A 256 -2.14 24.76 16.10
N LYS A 257 -3.09 24.96 15.20
CA LYS A 257 -3.51 26.29 14.73
C LYS A 257 -4.13 27.12 15.85
N ASP A 258 -5.00 26.55 16.67
CA ASP A 258 -5.67 27.29 17.74
C ASP A 258 -4.71 27.69 18.87
N SER A 259 -3.63 26.93 19.07
CA SER A 259 -2.58 27.24 20.05
C SER A 259 -1.67 28.42 19.64
N LYS A 260 -1.68 28.83 18.36
CA LYS A 260 -0.73 29.81 17.81
C LYS A 260 -1.40 30.91 16.99
N GLU A 261 -1.00 32.15 17.23
CA GLU A 261 -1.44 33.29 16.40
C GLU A 261 -0.89 33.21 14.96
N GLU A 262 0.33 32.72 14.77
CA GLU A 262 0.96 32.59 13.45
C GLU A 262 1.81 31.31 13.34
N ILE A 263 1.64 30.56 12.25
CA ILE A 263 2.45 29.38 11.93
C ILE A 263 3.73 29.85 11.23
N THR A 264 4.87 29.68 11.89
CA THR A 264 6.18 30.11 11.35
C THR A 264 7.26 29.05 11.57
N GLU A 265 8.23 28.99 10.66
CA GLU A 265 9.40 28.10 10.73
C GLU A 265 10.35 28.46 11.89
N ALA A 266 10.21 29.65 12.51
CA ALA A 266 10.94 30.02 13.71
C ALA A 266 10.70 29.03 14.88
N THR A 267 9.54 28.37 14.89
CA THR A 267 9.20 27.32 15.87
C THR A 267 10.23 26.19 15.87
N ASN A 268 10.82 25.86 14.72
CA ASN A 268 11.75 24.74 14.56
C ASN A 268 13.03 24.89 15.43
N SER A 269 13.31 26.09 15.94
CA SER A 269 14.46 26.36 16.81
C SER A 269 14.19 26.08 18.30
N GLY A 270 12.93 25.83 18.69
CA GLY A 270 12.52 25.57 20.07
C GLY A 270 12.49 24.08 20.44
N PRO A 271 12.04 23.71 21.65
CA PRO A 271 11.69 22.33 21.97
C PRO A 271 10.47 21.86 21.16
N HIS A 272 10.29 20.54 21.04
CA HIS A 272 9.12 19.98 20.37
C HIS A 272 7.87 20.24 21.21
N ILE A 273 6.76 20.55 20.54
CA ILE A 273 5.45 20.66 21.21
C ILE A 273 4.90 19.26 21.40
N LYS A 274 4.49 18.94 22.63
CA LYS A 274 4.03 17.60 22.95
C LYS A 274 2.52 17.51 22.83
N TYR A 275 2.06 16.53 22.08
CA TYR A 275 0.66 16.13 22.02
C TYR A 275 0.52 14.68 22.43
N THR A 276 -0.58 14.34 23.09
CA THR A 276 -0.90 12.96 23.49
C THR A 276 -2.23 12.54 22.89
N LEU A 277 -2.22 11.44 22.12
CA LEU A 277 -3.42 10.74 21.69
C LEU A 277 -3.78 9.67 22.72
N GLN A 278 -5.01 9.72 23.23
CA GLN A 278 -5.47 8.80 24.29
C GLN A 278 -6.98 8.55 24.22
N LEU A 279 -7.43 7.51 24.93
CA LEU A 279 -8.84 7.24 25.17
C LEU A 279 -9.38 8.08 26.33
N HIS A 280 -10.50 8.75 26.08
CA HIS A 280 -11.21 9.59 27.04
C HIS A 280 -12.61 9.01 27.30
N PRO A 281 -13.05 8.94 28.56
CA PRO A 281 -14.41 8.52 28.87
C PRO A 281 -15.41 9.62 28.47
N VAL A 282 -16.44 9.23 27.72
CA VAL A 282 -17.56 10.10 27.31
C VAL A 282 -18.87 9.37 27.60
N ALA A 283 -19.61 9.88 28.59
CA ALA A 283 -20.82 9.27 29.11
C ALA A 283 -20.61 7.76 29.43
N ASP A 284 -21.22 6.87 28.66
CA ASP A 284 -21.15 5.41 28.81
C ASP A 284 -20.12 4.74 27.86
N THR A 285 -19.27 5.53 27.20
CA THR A 285 -18.35 5.07 26.15
C THR A 285 -16.95 5.72 26.29
N PHE A 286 -16.06 5.41 25.35
CA PHE A 286 -14.78 6.08 25.19
C PHE A 286 -14.71 6.77 23.83
N GLU A 287 -13.95 7.86 23.74
CA GLU A 287 -13.53 8.47 22.48
C GLU A 287 -12.01 8.55 22.43
N ALA A 288 -11.43 8.44 21.24
CA ALA A 288 -10.01 8.71 21.04
C ALA A 288 -9.86 10.17 20.62
N ALA A 289 -9.02 10.94 21.33
CA ALA A 289 -8.77 12.34 20.99
C ALA A 289 -7.33 12.76 21.28
N ILE A 290 -6.83 13.72 20.51
CA ILE A 290 -5.54 14.37 20.72
C ILE A 290 -5.71 15.50 21.74
N ARG A 291 -4.76 15.62 22.65
CA ARG A 291 -4.63 16.79 23.54
C ARG A 291 -3.22 17.34 23.51
N GLU A 292 -3.11 18.66 23.61
CA GLU A 292 -1.84 19.31 23.89
C GLU A 292 -1.46 19.02 25.35
N ASP A 293 -0.31 18.39 25.54
CA ASP A 293 0.32 18.35 26.84
C ASP A 293 1.00 19.70 27.00
N GLY A 294 0.58 20.54 27.95
CA GLY A 294 1.18 21.85 28.24
C GLY A 294 2.65 21.81 28.72
N THR A 295 3.39 20.75 28.38
CA THR A 295 4.78 20.47 28.70
C THR A 295 5.59 20.31 27.41
N THR A 296 6.70 21.03 27.30
CA THR A 296 7.63 20.93 26.18
C THR A 296 8.45 19.64 26.22
N PHE A 297 8.63 18.98 25.06
CA PHE A 297 9.46 17.79 24.93
C PHE A 297 10.86 18.16 24.42
N ILE A 298 11.89 17.75 25.17
CA ILE A 298 13.29 17.84 24.77
C ILE A 298 13.74 16.41 24.47
N PRO A 299 14.01 16.05 23.21
CA PRO A 299 14.56 14.75 22.87
C PRO A 299 15.89 14.55 23.61
N SER A 300 16.10 13.39 24.22
CA SER A 300 17.41 12.99 24.73
C SER A 300 18.32 12.63 23.55
N ASP A 301 19.49 13.28 23.47
CA ASP A 301 20.54 13.05 22.46
C ASP A 301 20.92 11.57 22.26
#